data_AF-A0A846CLR9-F1
#
_entry.id   AF-A0A846CLR9-F1
#
_cell.length_a   1.000
_cell.length_b   1.000
_cell.length_c   1.000
_cell.angle_alpha   90.00
_cell.angle_beta   90.00
_cell.angle_gamma   90.00
#
_symmetry.space_group_name_H-M   'P 1'
#
loop_
_entity.id
_entity.type
_entity.pdbx_description
1 polymer ?
#
loop_
_entity_poly.entity_id
_entity_poly.type
_entity_poly.pdbx_seq_one_letter_code
_entity_poly.pdbx_strand_id
1 'polypeptide(L)'
;MRDLTGLIEISSYQDLLPSADVVFVHGLGGDAISTWHPQGKRDDDDCWLGWLGKDNLCVNIWSFGYDAEATNWTSHSSMPLFDQASNLLEWLDINDFGQRP
;
A
#
# COMPACT_ATOMS: atom_id res chain seq x y z
N MET A 1 6.75 -15.39 -6.72
CA MET A 1 5.59 -14.58 -6.27
C MET A 1 6.17 -13.22 -5.89
N ARG A 2 5.57 -12.10 -6.35
CA ARG A 2 6.06 -10.77 -5.96
C ARG A 2 5.92 -10.65 -4.44
N ASP A 3 6.97 -10.19 -3.77
CA ASP A 3 6.87 -9.77 -2.38
C ASP A 3 6.09 -8.45 -2.38
N LEU A 4 4.97 -8.43 -1.66
CA LEU A 4 4.05 -7.28 -1.59
C LEU A 4 4.08 -6.68 -0.18
N THR A 5 5.22 -6.76 0.52
CA THR A 5 5.44 -6.08 1.79
C THR A 5 6.07 -4.69 1.58
N GLY A 6 5.77 -3.75 2.48
CA GLY A 6 6.27 -2.37 2.40
C GLY A 6 5.41 -1.46 1.51
N LEU A 7 5.97 -0.32 1.11
CA LEU A 7 5.30 0.63 0.23
C LEU A 7 5.41 0.19 -1.23
N ILE A 8 4.26 0.00 -1.87
CA ILE A 8 4.15 -0.38 -3.28
C ILE A 8 3.63 0.81 -4.07
N GLU A 9 4.41 1.28 -5.04
CA GLU A 9 3.97 2.30 -5.98
C GLU A 9 2.90 1.72 -6.91
N ILE A 10 1.73 2.37 -6.94
CA ILE A 10 0.64 2.02 -7.86
C ILE A 10 0.65 2.97 -9.05
N SER A 11 0.83 4.26 -8.78
CA SER A 11 0.86 5.31 -9.80
C SER A 11 1.66 6.49 -9.27
N SER A 12 2.59 6.98 -10.10
CA SER A 12 3.36 8.20 -9.85
C SER A 12 3.03 9.27 -10.87
N TYR A 13 2.99 10.51 -10.41
CA TYR A 13 2.82 11.67 -11.28
C TYR A 13 4.18 12.04 -11.89
N GLN A 14 4.40 11.71 -13.17
CA GLN A 14 5.74 11.77 -13.80
C GLN A 14 6.13 13.17 -14.30
N ASP A 15 5.17 14.04 -14.60
CA ASP A 15 5.43 15.28 -15.36
C ASP A 15 5.50 16.56 -14.48
N LEU A 16 5.15 16.50 -13.19
CA LEU A 16 5.24 17.60 -12.23
C LEU A 16 5.58 17.08 -10.82
N LEU A 17 5.97 18.00 -9.93
CA LEU A 17 6.00 17.73 -8.49
C LEU A 17 4.57 17.41 -8.01
N PRO A 18 4.30 16.19 -7.51
CA PRO A 18 2.98 15.83 -7.02
C PRO A 18 2.63 16.67 -5.78
N SER A 19 1.34 16.98 -5.64
CA SER A 19 0.80 17.80 -4.55
C SER A 19 0.72 17.07 -3.21
N ALA A 20 0.64 15.73 -3.23
CA ALA A 20 0.55 14.88 -2.06
C ALA A 20 0.96 13.43 -2.38
N ASP A 21 1.22 12.64 -1.35
CA ASP A 21 1.31 11.17 -1.43
C ASP A 21 0.13 10.53 -0.69
N VAL A 22 -0.62 9.66 -1.37
CA VAL A 22 -1.75 8.94 -0.76
C VAL A 22 -1.36 7.48 -0.55
N VAL A 23 -1.27 7.07 0.72
CA VAL A 23 -0.94 5.70 1.11
C VAL A 23 -2.21 4.97 1.54
N PHE A 24 -2.59 3.95 0.78
CA PHE A 24 -3.71 3.06 1.10
C PHE A 24 -3.22 1.92 1.99
N VAL A 25 -3.96 1.66 3.08
CA VAL A 25 -3.67 0.59 4.04
C VAL A 25 -4.83 -0.39 4.02
N HIS A 26 -4.56 -1.66 3.69
CA HIS A 26 -5.60 -2.69 3.67
C HIS A 26 -6.00 -3.13 5.08
N GLY A 27 -7.16 -3.78 5.18
CA GLY A 27 -7.68 -4.31 6.44
C GLY A 27 -7.22 -5.73 6.75
N LEU A 28 -7.79 -6.28 7.83
CA LEU A 28 -7.56 -7.66 8.27
C LEU A 28 -7.93 -8.67 7.17
N GLY A 29 -7.07 -9.65 6.95
CA GLY A 29 -7.21 -10.67 5.90
C GLY A 29 -7.00 -10.14 4.48
N GLY A 30 -6.67 -8.85 4.34
CA GLY A 30 -6.38 -8.20 3.07
C GLY A 30 -4.92 -8.35 2.64
N ASP A 31 -4.66 -7.85 1.44
CA ASP A 31 -3.35 -7.77 0.82
C ASP A 31 -3.24 -6.48 -0.01
N ALA A 32 -2.02 -5.99 -0.20
CA ALA A 32 -1.72 -4.68 -0.76
C ALA A 32 -2.25 -4.45 -2.18
N ILE A 33 -2.56 -5.49 -2.95
CA ILE A 33 -3.11 -5.35 -4.30
C ILE A 33 -4.50 -5.96 -4.38
N SER A 34 -4.66 -7.20 -3.91
CA SER A 34 -5.91 -7.94 -4.07
C SER A 34 -7.09 -7.34 -3.31
N THR A 35 -6.86 -6.61 -2.20
CA THR A 35 -7.93 -5.88 -1.48
C THR A 35 -8.64 -4.88 -2.38
N TRP A 36 -7.89 -4.29 -3.31
CA TRP A 36 -8.35 -3.20 -4.17
C TRP A 36 -8.71 -3.69 -5.58
N HIS A 37 -8.67 -5.00 -5.81
CA HIS A 37 -9.01 -5.62 -7.08
C HIS A 37 -10.45 -6.19 -7.00
N PRO A 38 -11.33 -5.93 -7.99
CA PRO A 38 -12.74 -6.35 -7.95
C PRO A 38 -12.94 -7.88 -7.83
N GLN A 39 -11.96 -8.65 -8.30
CA GLN A 39 -11.93 -10.12 -8.21
C GLN A 39 -10.85 -10.67 -7.26
N GLY A 40 -10.18 -9.83 -6.47
CA GLY A 40 -9.13 -10.27 -5.54
C GLY A 40 -7.85 -10.83 -6.19
N LYS A 41 -7.52 -10.43 -7.41
CA LYS A 41 -6.31 -10.87 -8.11
C LYS A 41 -5.11 -10.01 -7.75
N ARG A 42 -3.91 -10.54 -7.99
CA ARG A 42 -2.62 -9.87 -7.68
C ARG A 42 -1.76 -9.65 -8.93
N ASP A 43 -2.15 -10.24 -10.05
CA ASP A 43 -1.32 -10.47 -11.23
C ASP A 43 -1.78 -9.71 -12.48
N ASP A 44 -2.73 -8.80 -12.32
CA ASP A 44 -3.15 -7.87 -13.36
C ASP A 44 -3.23 -6.42 -12.83
N ASP A 45 -3.47 -5.49 -13.74
CA ASP A 45 -3.52 -4.05 -13.47
C ASP A 45 -4.96 -3.57 -13.19
N ASP A 46 -5.94 -4.47 -13.01
CA ASP A 46 -7.35 -4.12 -12.83
C ASP A 46 -7.69 -3.79 -11.37
N CYS A 47 -6.83 -3.00 -10.74
CA CYS A 47 -6.95 -2.51 -9.38
C CYS A 47 -7.51 -1.08 -9.38
N TRP A 48 -8.51 -0.78 -8.54
CA TRP A 48 -9.16 0.54 -8.56
C TRP A 48 -8.25 1.68 -8.09
N LEU A 49 -7.18 1.38 -7.33
CA LEU A 49 -6.14 2.37 -7.03
C LEU A 49 -5.41 2.83 -8.30
N GLY A 50 -5.21 1.93 -9.26
CA GLY A 50 -4.64 2.28 -10.57
C GLY A 50 -5.60 3.09 -11.43
N TRP A 51 -6.91 2.88 -11.28
CA TRP A 51 -7.92 3.73 -11.94
C TRP A 51 -7.89 5.15 -11.38
N LEU A 52 -7.78 5.29 -10.04
CA LEU A 52 -7.65 6.58 -9.37
C LEU A 52 -6.42 7.37 -9.87
N GLY A 53 -5.31 6.68 -10.16
CA GLY A 53 -4.11 7.32 -10.74
C GLY A 53 -4.35 7.94 -12.14
N LYS A 54 -5.33 7.43 -12.89
CA LYS A 54 -5.69 7.94 -14.23
C LYS A 54 -6.55 9.20 -14.17
N ASP A 55 -7.15 9.52 -13.02
CA ASP A 55 -8.00 10.70 -12.84
C ASP A 55 -7.20 12.02 -12.73
N ASN A 56 -5.87 11.98 -12.99
CA ASN A 56 -4.96 13.14 -13.04
C ASN A 56 -5.05 14.02 -11.78
N LEU A 57 -5.13 13.38 -10.62
CA LEU A 57 -5.31 14.05 -9.32
C LEU A 57 -4.06 14.80 -8.83
N CYS A 58 -2.94 14.76 -9.57
CA CYS A 58 -1.66 15.35 -9.17
C CYS A 58 -1.16 14.82 -7.81
N VAL A 59 -1.35 13.53 -7.55
CA VAL A 59 -0.86 12.85 -6.35
C VAL A 59 -0.19 11.54 -6.76
N ASN A 60 0.75 11.08 -5.94
CA ASN A 60 1.23 9.71 -6.05
C ASN A 60 0.33 8.79 -5.22
N ILE A 61 0.10 7.58 -5.73
CA ILE A 61 -0.74 6.57 -5.09
C ILE A 61 0.12 5.37 -4.73
N TRP A 62 0.05 5.01 -3.46
CA TRP A 62 0.81 3.93 -2.86
C TRP A 62 -0.14 2.97 -2.15
N SER A 63 0.21 1.69 -2.12
CA SER A 63 -0.42 0.74 -1.21
C SER A 63 0.62 0.17 -0.27
N PHE A 64 0.33 0.21 1.03
CA PHE A 64 1.17 -0.40 2.04
C PHE A 64 0.76 -1.86 2.25
N GLY A 65 1.73 -2.75 2.12
CA GLY A 65 1.54 -4.17 2.34
C GLY A 65 2.18 -4.65 3.62
N TYR A 66 1.40 -5.38 4.38
CA TYR A 66 1.85 -6.04 5.60
C TYR A 66 1.10 -7.35 5.79
N ASP A 67 1.66 -8.25 6.59
CA ASP A 67 0.98 -9.49 6.93
C ASP A 67 -0.23 -9.19 7.83
N ALA A 68 -1.42 -9.37 7.28
CA ALA A 68 -2.70 -9.11 7.94
C ALA A 68 -3.51 -10.40 8.17
N GLU A 69 -2.88 -11.57 8.25
CA GLU A 69 -3.56 -12.84 8.47
C GLU A 69 -4.58 -12.78 9.64
N ALA A 70 -5.85 -13.06 9.34
CA ALA A 70 -6.95 -12.99 10.31
C ALA A 70 -6.93 -14.12 11.35
N THR A 71 -6.33 -15.26 11.00
CA THR A 71 -6.50 -16.52 11.73
C THR A 71 -5.20 -17.12 12.28
N ASN A 72 -4.07 -16.44 12.11
CA ASN A 72 -2.79 -16.97 12.56
C ASN A 72 -2.49 -16.76 14.05
N TRP A 73 -3.52 -16.56 14.89
CA TRP A 73 -3.37 -16.46 16.35
C TRP A 73 -2.61 -17.66 16.95
N THR A 74 -2.65 -18.84 16.30
CA THR A 74 -1.97 -20.06 16.75
C THR A 74 -0.50 -20.15 16.35
N SER A 75 -0.02 -19.33 15.43
CA SER A 75 1.41 -19.26 15.11
C SER A 75 1.95 -17.91 15.59
N HIS A 76 2.99 -17.93 16.41
CA HIS A 76 3.62 -16.73 16.96
C HIS A 76 4.37 -15.89 15.90
N SER A 77 3.95 -15.90 14.62
CA SER A 77 4.67 -15.28 13.50
C SER A 77 4.00 -14.05 12.92
N SER A 78 2.76 -13.71 13.29
CA SER A 78 2.13 -12.46 12.83
C SER A 78 2.58 -11.29 13.70
N MET A 79 3.19 -10.29 13.08
CA MET A 79 3.68 -9.10 13.78
C MET A 79 2.51 -8.27 14.35
N PRO A 80 2.59 -7.78 15.60
CA PRO A 80 1.57 -6.91 16.20
C PRO A 80 1.26 -5.68 15.34
N LEU A 81 0.00 -5.23 15.32
CA LEU A 81 -0.41 -4.02 14.56
C LEU A 81 0.40 -2.77 14.94
N PHE A 82 0.84 -2.66 16.18
CA PHE A 82 1.70 -1.56 16.64
C PHE A 82 3.08 -1.59 15.96
N ASP A 83 3.66 -2.79 15.81
CA ASP A 83 4.94 -2.97 15.13
C ASP A 83 4.77 -2.79 13.62
N GLN A 84 3.63 -3.22 13.05
CA GLN A 84 3.30 -2.93 11.64
C GLN A 84 3.16 -1.43 11.38
N ALA A 85 2.55 -0.67 12.31
CA ALA A 85 2.49 0.78 12.22
C ALA A 85 3.86 1.43 12.35
N SER A 86 4.71 0.92 13.25
CA SER A 86 6.10 1.36 13.38
C SER A 86 6.88 1.13 12.08
N ASN A 87 6.73 -0.05 11.47
CA ASN A 87 7.35 -0.35 10.16
C ASN A 87 6.85 0.59 9.06
N LEU A 88 5.54 0.89 9.02
CA LEU A 88 5.02 1.88 8.08
C LEU A 88 5.69 3.25 8.28
N LEU A 89 5.83 3.71 9.52
CA LEU A 89 6.51 4.97 9.80
C LEU A 89 7.97 4.96 9.33
N GLU A 90 8.71 3.86 9.55
CA GLU A 90 10.07 3.71 9.03
C GLU A 90 10.11 3.73 7.49
N TRP A 91 9.17 3.05 6.82
CA TRP A 91 9.05 3.08 5.37
C TRP A 91 8.78 4.50 4.85
N LEU A 92 7.93 5.27 5.52
CA LEU A 92 7.65 6.65 5.16
C LEU A 92 8.91 7.52 5.32
N ASP A 93 9.63 7.39 6.42
CA ASP A 93 10.86 8.16 6.69
C ASP A 93 11.97 7.83 5.67
N ILE A 94 12.22 6.54 5.41
CA ILE A 94 13.26 6.08 4.46
C ILE A 94 12.99 6.55 3.03
N ASN A 95 11.72 6.71 2.65
CA ASN A 95 11.34 7.13 1.31
C ASN A 95 11.02 8.63 1.22
N ASP A 96 11.45 9.42 2.22
CA ASP A 96 11.25 10.87 2.29
C ASP A 96 9.78 11.31 2.13
N PHE A 97 8.83 10.51 2.63
CA PHE A 97 7.42 10.90 2.68
C PHE A 97 7.19 11.97 3.75
N GLY A 98 6.11 12.73 3.62
CA GLY A 98 5.75 13.80 4.56
C GLY A 98 6.41 15.16 4.27
N GLN A 99 7.15 15.28 3.15
CA GLN A 99 7.61 16.58 2.62
C GLN A 99 6.47 17.38 1.97
N ARG A 100 5.32 16.74 1.75
CA ARG A 100 4.07 17.27 1.21
C ARG A 100 2.91 16.67 2.00
N PRO A 101 1.73 17.35 2.02
CA PRO A 101 0.55 16.85 2.73
C PRO A 101 0.17 15.41 2.37
#